data_AF-A0A2V7VBD2-F1
#
_entry.id   AF-A0A2V7VBD2-F1
#
_cell.length_a   1.000
_cell.length_b   1.000
_cell.length_c   1.000
_cell.angle_alpha   90.00
_cell.angle_beta   90.00
_cell.angle_gamma   90.00
#
_symmetry.space_group_name_H-M   'P 1'
#
loop_
_entity.id
_entity.type
_entity.pdbx_description
1 polymer ?
#
loop_
_entity_poly.entity_id
_entity_poly.type
_entity_poly.pdbx_seq_one_letter_code
_entity_poly.pdbx_strand_id
1 'polypeptide(L)'
;MEDVVSKDELGRRGILKLFGSVPLAAGFALTGAQAQAAHAHAREEAKAGKAGPYTPKFFSAHEWATVRVLVDIVIPRDERSGSATDALVPEFMDYILNDPLAEPRQRERHQTRMRGGLAWLDRECGKRFGGKTFLAAGEADRRAVLDDIAYPAKAKAKPELSQGVAFFNAFRDLTASGFWSSKMGVDDLKYIGNTFNPNWNGCPPEVLEKLGLGKA
;
A
#
# COMPACT_ATOMS: atom_id res chain seq x y z
N MET A 1 -26.72 -39.35 6.23
CA MET A 1 -25.97 -40.11 5.21
C MET A 1 -24.98 -39.14 4.63
N GLU A 2 -23.74 -39.26 5.09
CA GLU A 2 -22.62 -38.38 4.77
C GLU A 2 -22.20 -38.60 3.32
N ASP A 3 -22.18 -37.54 2.52
CA ASP A 3 -21.39 -37.52 1.28
C ASP A 3 -20.10 -36.75 1.56
N VAL A 4 -19.11 -37.52 2.02
CA VAL A 4 -17.71 -37.12 2.10
C VAL A 4 -17.24 -36.87 0.67
N VAL A 5 -17.07 -35.60 0.30
CA VAL A 5 -16.34 -35.22 -0.90
C VAL A 5 -14.91 -35.72 -0.76
N SER A 6 -14.56 -36.69 -1.61
CA SER A 6 -13.26 -37.37 -1.62
C SER A 6 -12.11 -36.38 -1.89
N LYS A 7 -10.98 -36.59 -1.22
CA LYS A 7 -9.78 -35.73 -1.24
C LYS A 7 -9.07 -35.63 -2.60
N ASP A 8 -9.51 -36.37 -3.62
CA ASP A 8 -8.80 -36.51 -4.91
C ASP A 8 -9.26 -35.55 -6.03
N GLU A 9 -10.30 -34.72 -5.83
CA GLU A 9 -10.79 -33.81 -6.89
C GLU A 9 -10.20 -32.38 -6.85
N LEU A 10 -9.44 -32.00 -5.83
CA LEU A 10 -8.77 -30.70 -5.77
C LEU A 10 -7.42 -30.73 -6.51
N GLY A 11 -7.46 -31.13 -7.78
CA GLY A 11 -6.31 -31.08 -8.67
C GLY A 11 -5.86 -29.64 -8.97
N ARG A 12 -4.61 -29.47 -9.43
CA ARG A 12 -3.96 -28.18 -9.78
C ARG A 12 -4.85 -27.21 -10.58
N ARG A 13 -5.77 -27.75 -11.39
CA ARG A 13 -6.74 -26.99 -12.20
C ARG A 13 -7.88 -26.36 -11.38
N GLY A 14 -8.30 -26.98 -10.28
CA GLY A 14 -9.25 -26.42 -9.32
C GLY A 14 -8.62 -25.28 -8.52
N ILE A 15 -7.34 -25.42 -8.15
CA ILE A 15 -6.56 -24.36 -7.51
C ILE A 15 -6.39 -23.16 -8.47
N LEU A 16 -6.08 -23.39 -9.76
CA LEU A 16 -6.00 -22.31 -10.74
C LEU A 16 -7.34 -21.59 -10.98
N LYS A 17 -8.46 -22.33 -10.97
CA LYS A 17 -9.80 -21.71 -11.08
C LYS A 17 -10.14 -20.87 -9.84
N LEU A 18 -9.70 -21.30 -8.65
CA LEU A 18 -9.88 -20.54 -7.41
C LEU A 18 -9.06 -19.24 -7.39
N PHE A 19 -7.91 -19.20 -8.05
CA PHE A 19 -7.13 -17.97 -8.25
C PHE A 19 -7.70 -17.03 -9.33
N GLY A 20 -8.52 -17.55 -10.27
CA GLY A 20 -9.14 -16.76 -11.33
C GLY A 20 -10.37 -15.95 -10.90
N SER A 21 -10.93 -16.22 -9.72
CA SER A 21 -12.17 -15.59 -9.25
C SER A 21 -12.07 -15.10 -7.80
N VAL A 22 -10.99 -14.41 -7.47
CA VAL A 22 -10.99 -13.48 -6.35
C VAL A 22 -10.96 -12.07 -6.92
N PRO A 23 -12.10 -11.34 -6.96
CA PRO A 23 -12.01 -9.90 -6.97
C PRO A 23 -11.47 -9.53 -5.59
N LEU A 24 -10.15 -9.41 -5.45
CA LEU A 24 -9.55 -8.77 -4.29
C LEU A 24 -9.94 -7.29 -4.35
N ALA A 25 -11.15 -6.99 -3.89
CA ALA A 25 -11.65 -5.63 -3.68
C ALA A 25 -11.06 -5.00 -2.41
N ALA A 26 -9.88 -5.45 -2.00
CA ALA A 26 -9.15 -4.97 -0.83
C ALA A 26 -7.82 -4.36 -1.31
N GLY A 27 -7.69 -3.05 -1.15
CA GLY A 27 -6.45 -2.31 -1.44
C GLY A 27 -6.35 -1.75 -2.86
N PHE A 28 -5.65 -0.63 -2.99
CA PHE A 28 -5.36 0.04 -4.25
C PHE A 28 -4.60 -0.90 -5.19
N ALA A 29 -5.29 -1.62 -6.09
CA ALA A 29 -4.63 -2.42 -7.12
C ALA A 29 -4.03 -1.50 -8.19
N LEU A 30 -2.77 -1.10 -7.98
CA LEU A 30 -2.03 -0.22 -8.88
C LEU A 30 -1.24 -1.03 -9.89
N THR A 31 -1.33 -0.63 -11.16
CA THR A 31 -0.41 -1.13 -12.20
C THR A 31 0.96 -0.46 -12.07
N GLY A 32 2.00 -1.10 -12.60
CA GLY A 32 3.35 -0.51 -12.63
C GLY A 32 3.41 0.84 -13.37
N ALA A 33 2.62 0.99 -14.45
CA ALA A 33 2.54 2.24 -15.20
C ALA A 33 1.92 3.37 -14.37
N GLN A 34 0.85 3.09 -13.62
CA GLN A 34 0.25 4.08 -12.71
C GLN A 34 1.22 4.51 -11.62
N ALA A 35 1.93 3.55 -11.01
CA ALA A 35 2.93 3.87 -10.00
C ALA A 35 4.06 4.73 -10.58
N GLN A 36 4.54 4.43 -11.79
CA GLN A 36 5.59 5.21 -12.44
C GLN A 36 5.12 6.64 -12.79
N ALA A 37 3.88 6.81 -13.26
CA ALA A 37 3.30 8.13 -13.52
C ALA A 37 3.18 8.96 -12.23
N ALA A 38 2.71 8.35 -11.15
CA ALA A 38 2.61 9.00 -9.84
C ALA A 38 3.99 9.42 -9.32
N HIS A 39 5.01 8.58 -9.46
CA HIS A 39 6.40 8.93 -9.10
C HIS A 39 7.01 10.00 -9.99
N ALA A 40 6.66 10.04 -11.27
CA ALA A 40 7.09 11.13 -12.15
C ALA A 40 6.49 12.46 -11.68
N HIS A 41 5.18 12.49 -11.46
CA HIS A 41 4.47 13.67 -10.94
C HIS A 41 5.02 14.13 -9.59
N ALA A 42 5.16 13.23 -8.61
CA ALA A 42 5.69 13.56 -7.29
C ALA A 42 7.11 14.18 -7.37
N ARG A 43 7.98 13.66 -8.24
CA ARG A 43 9.32 14.21 -8.45
C ARG A 43 9.31 15.56 -9.16
N GLU A 44 8.40 15.77 -10.11
CA GLU A 44 8.23 17.06 -10.78
C GLU A 44 7.76 18.12 -9.81
N GLU A 45 6.75 17.82 -9.01
CA GLU A 45 6.23 18.68 -7.95
C GLU A 45 7.30 18.97 -6.88
N ALA A 46 8.10 17.97 -6.47
CA ALA A 46 9.21 18.19 -5.54
C ALA A 46 10.33 19.07 -6.14
N LYS A 47 10.59 18.97 -7.45
CA LYS A 47 11.54 19.85 -8.14
C LYS A 47 10.99 21.27 -8.27
N ALA A 48 9.71 21.43 -8.61
CA ALA A 48 9.03 22.72 -8.69
C ALA A 48 8.90 23.38 -7.31
N GLY A 49 8.71 22.58 -6.26
CA GLY A 49 8.66 22.97 -4.85
C GLY A 49 9.96 23.56 -4.29
N LYS A 50 11.05 23.62 -5.07
CA LYS A 50 12.16 24.54 -4.77
C LYS A 50 11.72 26.01 -4.72
N ALA A 51 10.50 26.33 -5.19
CA ALA A 51 9.84 27.63 -5.07
C ALA A 51 8.80 27.74 -3.93
N GLY A 52 8.52 26.67 -3.16
CA GLY A 52 7.54 26.67 -2.07
C GLY A 52 7.04 25.28 -1.65
N PRO A 53 6.35 25.15 -0.51
CA PRO A 53 5.83 23.87 -0.04
C PRO A 53 4.79 23.29 -1.00
N TYR A 54 4.81 21.96 -1.19
CA TYR A 54 3.83 21.25 -2.02
C TYR A 54 2.40 21.49 -1.54
N THR A 55 1.50 21.78 -2.47
CA THR A 55 0.06 21.95 -2.20
C THR A 55 -0.70 20.72 -2.72
N PRO A 56 -1.34 19.93 -1.84
CA PRO A 56 -2.11 18.76 -2.26
C PRO A 56 -3.31 19.15 -3.13
N LYS A 57 -3.60 18.32 -4.14
CA LYS A 57 -4.75 18.51 -5.05
C LYS A 57 -5.99 17.80 -4.54
N PHE A 58 -5.83 16.68 -3.85
CA PHE A 58 -6.92 15.91 -3.26
C PHE A 58 -7.13 16.24 -1.78
N PHE A 59 -6.06 16.20 -0.98
CA PHE A 59 -6.19 16.34 0.48
C PHE A 59 -6.45 17.79 0.90
N SER A 60 -7.30 17.99 1.92
CA SER A 60 -7.34 19.25 2.66
C SER A 60 -6.08 19.44 3.51
N ALA A 61 -5.86 20.64 4.06
CA ALA A 61 -4.68 20.92 4.88
C ALA A 61 -4.54 19.98 6.11
N HIS A 62 -5.67 19.69 6.78
CA HIS A 62 -5.69 18.79 7.95
C HIS A 62 -5.44 17.33 7.55
N GLU A 63 -6.09 16.86 6.48
CA GLU A 63 -5.88 15.51 5.96
C GLU A 63 -4.43 15.33 5.48
N TRP A 64 -3.86 16.32 4.82
CA TRP A 64 -2.48 16.30 4.35
C TRP A 64 -1.49 16.16 5.50
N ALA A 65 -1.64 16.97 6.56
CA ALA A 65 -0.82 16.86 7.75
C ALA A 65 -0.97 15.48 8.42
N THR A 66 -2.20 14.94 8.46
CA THR A 66 -2.49 13.61 9.01
C THR A 66 -1.80 12.52 8.19
N VAL A 67 -1.92 12.56 6.86
CA VAL A 67 -1.30 11.59 5.95
C VAL A 67 0.21 11.59 6.09
N ARG A 68 0.86 12.77 6.15
CA ARG A 68 2.32 12.86 6.31
C ARG A 68 2.81 12.18 7.59
N VAL A 69 2.12 12.39 8.71
CA VAL A 69 2.43 11.71 9.97
C VAL A 69 2.15 10.21 9.85
N LEU A 70 1.02 9.83 9.28
CA LEU A 70 0.57 8.45 9.23
C LEU A 70 1.45 7.56 8.33
N VAL A 71 1.91 8.07 7.18
CA VAL A 71 2.82 7.29 6.30
C VAL A 71 4.16 7.01 6.98
N ASP A 72 4.69 7.95 7.76
CA ASP A 72 5.96 7.77 8.48
C ASP A 72 5.81 6.86 9.71
N ILE A 73 4.61 6.76 10.28
CA ILE A 73 4.31 5.71 11.28
C ILE A 73 4.30 4.33 10.61
N VAL A 74 3.82 4.23 9.37
CA VAL A 74 3.74 2.95 8.64
C VAL A 74 5.09 2.49 8.12
N ILE A 75 5.88 3.38 7.51
CA ILE A 75 7.27 3.14 7.08
C ILE A 75 8.14 4.28 7.64
N PRO A 76 8.68 4.11 8.86
CA PRO A 76 9.59 5.08 9.45
C PRO A 76 10.96 5.04 8.78
N ARG A 77 11.72 6.12 8.96
CA ARG A 77 13.16 6.13 8.65
C ARG A 77 13.87 5.08 9.51
N ASP A 78 14.80 4.34 8.91
CA ASP A 78 15.64 3.37 9.59
C ASP A 78 17.11 3.49 9.15
N GLU A 79 17.94 2.51 9.51
CA GLU A 79 19.38 2.50 9.15
C GLU A 79 19.63 2.22 7.66
N ARG A 80 18.65 1.62 6.97
CA ARG A 80 18.80 1.21 5.56
C ARG A 80 18.28 2.26 4.60
N SER A 81 17.21 2.96 4.98
CA SER A 81 16.43 3.81 4.08
C SER A 81 15.83 5.02 4.81
N GLY A 82 15.41 6.02 4.02
CA GLY A 82 14.60 7.13 4.53
C GLY A 82 13.18 6.70 4.90
N SER A 83 12.38 7.63 5.40
CA SER A 83 10.96 7.42 5.68
C SER A 83 10.10 7.42 4.41
N ALA A 84 8.83 7.09 4.56
CA ALA A 84 7.83 7.27 3.50
C ALA A 84 7.77 8.70 2.97
N THR A 85 7.87 9.71 3.83
CA THR A 85 7.94 11.11 3.40
C THR A 85 9.21 11.43 2.60
N ASP A 86 10.37 10.87 2.96
CA ASP A 86 11.61 11.05 2.19
C ASP A 86 11.50 10.44 0.78
N ALA A 87 10.68 9.40 0.62
CA ALA A 87 10.37 8.75 -0.65
C ALA A 87 9.22 9.42 -1.44
N LEU A 88 8.71 10.58 -0.98
CA LEU A 88 7.59 11.33 -1.59
C LEU A 88 6.27 10.52 -1.67
N VAL A 89 6.04 9.62 -0.73
CA VAL A 89 4.83 8.79 -0.68
C VAL A 89 3.55 9.63 -0.52
N PRO A 90 3.47 10.68 0.32
CA PRO A 90 2.26 11.52 0.39
C PRO A 90 1.88 12.14 -0.96
N GLU A 91 2.85 12.67 -1.70
CA GLU A 91 2.66 13.29 -3.01
C GLU A 91 2.24 12.25 -4.06
N PHE A 92 2.82 11.04 -3.98
CA PHE A 92 2.37 9.88 -4.74
C PHE A 92 0.90 9.53 -4.44
N MET A 93 0.51 9.49 -3.17
CA MET A 93 -0.88 9.18 -2.77
C MET A 93 -1.86 10.23 -3.28
N ASP A 94 -1.53 11.52 -3.16
CA ASP A 94 -2.36 12.62 -3.65
C ASP A 94 -2.62 12.48 -5.16
N TYR A 95 -1.56 12.16 -5.92
CA TYR A 95 -1.70 11.87 -7.35
C TYR A 95 -2.57 10.64 -7.61
N ILE A 96 -2.33 9.51 -6.96
CA ILE A 96 -3.11 8.28 -7.17
C ILE A 96 -4.60 8.50 -6.88
N LEU A 97 -4.92 9.29 -5.84
CA LEU A 97 -6.29 9.61 -5.47
C LEU A 97 -6.94 10.60 -6.43
N ASN A 98 -6.15 11.38 -7.17
CA ASN A 98 -6.62 12.34 -8.15
C ASN A 98 -6.25 11.98 -9.60
N ASP A 99 -5.86 10.72 -9.85
CA ASP A 99 -5.32 10.31 -11.14
C ASP A 99 -6.36 10.57 -12.25
N PRO A 100 -6.08 11.48 -13.19
CA PRO A 100 -7.05 11.84 -14.23
C PRO A 100 -7.32 10.67 -15.19
N LEU A 101 -6.41 9.70 -15.27
CA LEU A 101 -6.53 8.53 -16.14
C LEU A 101 -7.23 7.35 -15.47
N ALA A 102 -7.48 7.42 -14.16
CA ALA A 102 -8.21 6.39 -13.45
C ALA A 102 -9.70 6.38 -13.84
N GLU A 103 -10.29 5.19 -13.87
CA GLU A 103 -11.73 4.98 -14.06
C GLU A 103 -12.53 5.79 -13.00
N PRO A 104 -13.49 6.65 -13.39
CA PRO A 104 -14.14 7.59 -12.46
C PRO A 104 -14.73 6.93 -11.21
N ARG A 105 -15.41 5.79 -11.38
CA ARG A 105 -16.02 5.05 -10.25
C ARG A 105 -14.98 4.43 -9.33
N GLN A 106 -13.83 4.04 -9.87
CA GLN A 106 -12.71 3.54 -9.08
C GLN A 106 -12.08 4.66 -8.27
N ARG A 107 -11.82 5.80 -8.91
CA ARG A 107 -11.29 7.00 -8.25
C ARG A 107 -12.19 7.45 -7.11
N GLU A 108 -13.49 7.64 -7.36
CA GLU A 108 -14.46 8.04 -6.33
C GLU A 108 -14.50 7.08 -5.14
N ARG A 109 -14.47 5.76 -5.39
CA ARG A 109 -14.42 4.75 -4.32
C ARG A 109 -13.14 4.86 -3.49
N HIS A 110 -11.99 5.07 -4.12
CA HIS A 110 -10.71 5.24 -3.42
C HIS A 110 -10.69 6.52 -2.58
N GLN A 111 -11.16 7.63 -3.15
CA GLN A 111 -11.29 8.91 -2.46
C GLN A 111 -12.22 8.82 -1.24
N THR A 112 -13.39 8.18 -1.41
CA THR A 112 -14.37 7.98 -0.32
C THR A 112 -13.77 7.15 0.81
N ARG A 113 -13.09 6.05 0.49
CA ARG A 113 -12.41 5.20 1.49
C ARG A 113 -11.32 5.96 2.25
N MET A 114 -10.50 6.75 1.54
CA MET A 114 -9.42 7.54 2.14
C MET A 114 -9.99 8.61 3.09
N ARG A 115 -10.92 9.44 2.64
CA ARG A 115 -11.53 10.49 3.49
C ARG A 115 -12.28 9.90 4.69
N GLY A 116 -13.08 8.87 4.45
CA GLY A 116 -13.85 8.21 5.51
C GLY A 116 -12.95 7.63 6.60
N GLY A 117 -11.79 7.08 6.21
CA GLY A 117 -10.82 6.54 7.16
C GLY A 117 -10.04 7.59 7.95
N LEU A 118 -9.63 8.69 7.31
CA LEU A 118 -9.01 9.83 8.01
C LEU A 118 -9.98 10.45 9.02
N ALA A 119 -11.24 10.67 8.63
CA ALA A 119 -12.28 11.14 9.54
C ALA A 119 -12.56 10.12 10.67
N TRP A 120 -12.48 8.82 10.38
CA TRP A 120 -12.61 7.77 11.40
C TRP A 120 -11.51 7.87 12.46
N LEU A 121 -10.25 8.11 12.06
CA LEU A 121 -9.14 8.31 13.01
C LEU A 121 -9.39 9.48 13.95
N ASP A 122 -9.77 10.64 13.42
CA ASP A 122 -10.05 11.81 14.24
C ASP A 122 -11.22 11.58 15.19
N ARG A 123 -12.29 10.96 14.70
CA ARG A 123 -13.44 10.61 15.55
C ARG A 123 -13.04 9.63 16.65
N GLU A 124 -12.22 8.64 16.35
CA GLU A 124 -11.81 7.63 17.32
C GLU A 124 -10.87 8.23 18.39
N CYS A 125 -9.91 9.07 17.99
CA CYS A 125 -9.12 9.86 18.93
C CYS A 125 -10.01 10.80 19.76
N GLY A 126 -10.99 11.46 19.15
CA GLY A 126 -11.89 12.37 19.84
C GLY A 126 -12.70 11.69 20.93
N LYS A 127 -13.21 10.48 20.68
CA LYS A 127 -13.90 9.68 21.69
C LYS A 127 -13.00 9.27 22.86
N ARG A 128 -11.76 8.86 22.57
CA ARG A 128 -10.86 8.26 23.56
C ARG A 128 -10.09 9.30 24.38
N PHE A 129 -9.80 10.46 23.79
CA PHE A 129 -8.80 11.40 24.31
C PHE A 129 -9.34 12.83 24.46
N GLY A 130 -10.65 12.97 24.74
CA GLY A 130 -11.27 14.25 25.10
C GLY A 130 -11.41 15.23 23.94
N GLY A 131 -11.88 14.77 22.79
CA GLY A 131 -12.15 15.60 21.61
C GLY A 131 -10.92 15.92 20.75
N LYS A 132 -9.75 15.37 21.06
CA LYS A 132 -8.53 15.55 20.27
C LYS A 132 -8.63 14.84 18.91
N THR A 133 -8.21 15.53 17.85
CA THR A 133 -7.94 14.92 16.55
C THR A 133 -6.73 14.00 16.63
N PHE A 134 -6.49 13.19 15.61
CA PHE A 134 -5.31 12.32 15.53
C PHE A 134 -3.99 13.10 15.62
N LEU A 135 -3.93 14.27 14.97
CA LEU A 135 -2.77 15.16 15.03
C LEU A 135 -2.58 15.79 16.41
N ALA A 136 -3.67 16.14 17.10
CA ALA A 136 -3.61 16.73 18.44
C ALA A 136 -3.39 15.69 19.55
N ALA A 137 -3.60 14.41 19.28
CA ALA A 137 -3.37 13.32 20.22
C ALA A 137 -1.86 13.18 20.54
N GLY A 138 -1.52 12.61 21.69
CA GLY A 138 -0.13 12.26 22.01
C GLY A 138 0.37 11.12 21.11
N GLU A 139 1.69 10.89 21.07
CA GLU A 139 2.25 9.76 20.32
C GLU A 139 1.72 8.41 20.83
N ALA A 140 1.69 8.23 22.15
CA ALA A 140 1.13 7.03 22.78
C ALA A 140 -0.35 6.82 22.44
N ASP A 141 -1.14 7.90 22.43
CA ASP A 141 -2.56 7.88 22.09
C ASP A 141 -2.79 7.48 20.63
N ARG A 142 -2.02 8.07 19.69
CA ARG A 142 -2.04 7.68 18.28
C ARG A 142 -1.71 6.21 18.12
N ARG A 143 -0.61 5.75 18.74
CA ARG A 143 -0.17 4.36 18.67
C ARG A 143 -1.22 3.41 19.22
N ALA A 144 -1.89 3.74 20.32
CA ALA A 144 -2.95 2.92 20.90
C ALA A 144 -4.13 2.73 19.93
N VAL A 145 -4.55 3.77 19.20
CA VAL A 145 -5.59 3.67 18.17
C VAL A 145 -5.13 2.82 17.00
N LEU A 146 -3.89 3.01 16.53
CA LEU A 146 -3.35 2.29 15.39
C LEU A 146 -3.12 0.80 15.70
N ASP A 147 -2.61 0.45 16.89
CA ASP A 147 -2.34 -0.94 17.30
C ASP A 147 -3.63 -1.78 17.33
N ASP A 148 -4.76 -1.16 17.67
CA ASP A 148 -6.09 -1.77 17.67
C ASP A 148 -6.58 -2.16 16.26
N ILE A 149 -6.15 -1.42 15.22
CA ILE A 149 -6.62 -1.60 13.83
C ILE A 149 -5.55 -2.18 12.90
N ALA A 150 -4.29 -2.25 13.33
CA ALA A 150 -3.15 -2.73 12.55
C ALA A 150 -3.19 -4.23 12.24
N TYR A 151 -3.92 -5.02 13.03
CA TYR A 151 -3.91 -6.48 12.94
C TYR A 151 -5.34 -7.02 12.84
N PRO A 152 -5.82 -7.38 11.64
CA PRO A 152 -7.21 -7.84 11.42
C PRO A 152 -7.61 -9.02 12.31
N ALA A 153 -6.68 -9.93 12.60
CA ALA A 153 -6.94 -11.06 13.49
C ALA A 153 -7.24 -10.61 14.94
N LYS A 154 -6.58 -9.57 15.44
CA LYS A 154 -6.82 -9.01 16.78
C LYS A 154 -8.14 -8.23 16.83
N ALA A 155 -8.49 -7.56 15.74
CA ALA A 155 -9.73 -6.79 15.63
C ALA A 155 -10.97 -7.63 15.30
N LYS A 156 -10.81 -8.94 15.01
CA LYS A 156 -11.93 -9.84 14.67
C LYS A 156 -13.03 -9.87 15.73
N ALA A 157 -12.66 -9.67 17.00
CA ALA A 157 -13.59 -9.64 18.14
C ALA A 157 -14.18 -8.25 18.42
N LYS A 158 -13.84 -7.22 17.63
CA LYS A 158 -14.25 -5.82 17.81
C LYS A 158 -14.91 -5.27 16.54
N PRO A 159 -16.15 -5.65 16.21
CA PRO A 159 -16.84 -5.23 14.98
C PRO A 159 -16.92 -3.70 14.80
N GLU A 160 -16.95 -2.96 15.90
CA GLU A 160 -16.95 -1.49 15.95
C GLU A 160 -15.70 -0.86 15.32
N LEU A 161 -14.59 -1.61 15.26
CA LEU A 161 -13.32 -1.17 14.66
C LEU A 161 -13.17 -1.57 13.19
N SER A 162 -14.11 -2.34 12.63
CA SER A 162 -14.01 -2.90 11.27
C SER A 162 -13.71 -1.87 10.18
N GLN A 163 -14.30 -0.67 10.27
CA GLN A 163 -14.06 0.41 9.31
C GLN A 163 -12.62 0.96 9.43
N GLY A 164 -12.12 1.14 10.65
CA GLY A 164 -10.74 1.55 10.91
C GLY A 164 -9.73 0.52 10.41
N VAL A 165 -10.00 -0.78 10.64
CA VAL A 165 -9.18 -1.88 10.14
C VAL A 165 -9.14 -1.89 8.61
N ALA A 166 -10.30 -1.79 7.96
CA ALA A 166 -10.39 -1.79 6.50
C ALA A 166 -9.64 -0.60 5.89
N PHE A 167 -9.79 0.59 6.49
CA PHE A 167 -9.03 1.77 6.09
C PHE A 167 -7.53 1.59 6.28
N PHE A 168 -7.08 1.20 7.46
CA PHE A 168 -5.66 1.18 7.78
C PHE A 168 -4.89 0.11 7.00
N ASN A 169 -5.54 -1.03 6.69
CA ASN A 169 -4.98 -2.00 5.74
C ASN A 169 -4.78 -1.38 4.36
N ALA A 170 -5.81 -0.74 3.80
CA ALA A 170 -5.70 -0.12 2.48
C ALA A 170 -4.68 1.04 2.46
N PHE A 171 -4.59 1.79 3.56
CA PHE A 171 -3.61 2.87 3.72
C PHE A 171 -2.18 2.32 3.78
N ARG A 172 -1.95 1.25 4.54
CA ARG A 172 -0.66 0.56 4.59
C ARG A 172 -0.26 0.00 3.23
N ASP A 173 -1.18 -0.65 2.54
CA ASP A 173 -0.93 -1.22 1.21
C ASP A 173 -0.55 -0.13 0.21
N LEU A 174 -1.22 1.02 0.25
CA LEU A 174 -0.88 2.17 -0.60
C LEU A 174 0.45 2.80 -0.19
N THR A 175 0.77 2.88 1.11
CA THR A 175 2.06 3.39 1.61
C THR A 175 3.21 2.50 1.13
N ALA A 176 3.06 1.20 1.31
CA ALA A 176 3.99 0.18 0.83
C ALA A 176 4.18 0.24 -0.68
N SER A 177 3.07 0.36 -1.42
CA SER A 177 3.10 0.49 -2.88
C SER A 177 3.87 1.75 -3.29
N GLY A 178 3.62 2.90 -2.67
CA GLY A 178 4.35 4.14 -2.93
C GLY A 178 5.84 4.01 -2.61
N PHE A 179 6.18 3.48 -1.43
CA PHE A 179 7.57 3.39 -0.98
C PHE A 179 8.39 2.42 -1.82
N TRP A 180 7.98 1.15 -1.93
CA TRP A 180 8.77 0.11 -2.59
C TRP A 180 8.71 0.15 -4.13
N SER A 181 7.87 1.00 -4.72
CA SER A 181 7.97 1.36 -6.15
C SER A 181 8.80 2.62 -6.41
N SER A 182 9.18 3.37 -5.36
CA SER A 182 10.08 4.50 -5.48
C SER A 182 11.52 4.05 -5.72
N LYS A 183 12.40 4.96 -6.17
CA LYS A 183 13.84 4.66 -6.26
C LYS A 183 14.41 4.23 -4.90
N MET A 184 14.06 4.94 -3.83
CA MET A 184 14.55 4.65 -2.48
C MET A 184 14.14 3.24 -2.02
N GLY A 185 12.87 2.89 -2.21
CA GLY A 185 12.37 1.57 -1.79
C GLY A 185 12.88 0.43 -2.67
N VAL A 186 13.07 0.64 -3.98
CA VAL A 186 13.72 -0.37 -4.84
C VAL A 186 15.16 -0.63 -4.40
N ASP A 187 15.90 0.43 -4.06
CA ASP A 187 17.26 0.33 -3.52
C ASP A 187 17.25 -0.39 -2.14
N ASP A 188 16.26 -0.09 -1.28
CA ASP A 188 16.05 -0.78 0.01
C ASP A 188 15.83 -2.29 -0.18
N LEU A 189 15.00 -2.72 -1.15
CA LEU A 189 14.78 -4.14 -1.44
C LEU A 189 16.01 -4.85 -2.01
N LYS A 190 17.06 -4.11 -2.39
CA LYS A 190 18.19 -4.61 -3.19
C LYS A 190 17.72 -5.32 -4.46
N TYR A 191 16.63 -4.82 -5.04
CA TYR A 191 16.00 -5.46 -6.18
C TYR A 191 16.81 -5.18 -7.45
N ILE A 192 17.33 -6.24 -8.07
CA ILE A 192 18.15 -6.17 -9.29
C ILE A 192 17.41 -6.59 -10.56
N GLY A 193 16.14 -7.02 -10.48
CA GLY A 193 15.41 -7.59 -11.62
C GLY A 193 15.12 -6.61 -12.76
N ASN A 194 15.17 -5.29 -12.51
CA ASN A 194 15.05 -4.26 -13.54
C ASN A 194 16.43 -3.81 -14.08
N THR A 195 17.52 -4.45 -13.65
CA THR A 195 18.86 -4.18 -14.18
C THR A 195 19.09 -5.03 -15.41
N PHE A 196 19.44 -4.39 -16.52
CA PHE A 196 19.82 -5.10 -17.74
C PHE A 196 21.04 -5.99 -17.46
N ASN A 197 20.91 -7.31 -17.71
CA ASN A 197 22.01 -8.25 -17.60
C ASN A 197 22.55 -8.58 -19.01
N PRO A 198 23.68 -7.99 -19.44
CA PRO A 198 24.25 -8.25 -20.76
C PRO A 198 24.79 -9.68 -20.90
N ASN A 199 25.08 -10.36 -19.79
CA ASN A 199 25.67 -11.70 -19.75
C ASN A 199 24.65 -12.76 -19.31
N TRP A 200 23.40 -12.63 -19.77
CA TRP A 200 22.37 -13.62 -19.50
C TRP A 200 22.66 -14.90 -20.29
N ASN A 201 23.30 -15.87 -19.64
CA ASN A 201 23.69 -17.16 -20.23
C ASN A 201 22.55 -18.21 -20.23
N GLY A 202 21.32 -17.80 -19.91
CA GLY A 202 20.17 -18.70 -19.80
C GLY A 202 20.16 -19.55 -18.52
N CYS A 203 19.42 -20.66 -18.57
CA CYS A 203 19.32 -21.59 -17.45
C CYS A 203 20.65 -22.36 -17.30
N PRO A 204 21.19 -22.53 -16.07
CA PRO A 204 22.41 -23.30 -15.86
C PRO A 204 22.29 -24.74 -16.40
N PRO A 205 23.36 -25.31 -17.00
CA PRO A 205 23.34 -26.65 -17.59
C PRO A 205 22.85 -27.73 -16.62
N GLU A 206 23.27 -27.67 -15.35
CA GLU A 206 22.87 -28.63 -14.31
C GLU A 206 21.35 -28.63 -14.04
N VAL A 207 20.68 -27.49 -14.23
CA VAL A 207 19.22 -27.37 -14.09
C VAL A 207 18.53 -27.93 -15.33
N LEU A 208 19.08 -27.70 -16.52
CA LEU A 208 18.55 -28.27 -17.77
C LEU A 208 18.63 -29.79 -17.77
N GLU A 209 19.76 -30.37 -17.33
CA GLU A 209 19.93 -31.82 -17.19
C GLU A 209 18.92 -32.42 -16.20
N LYS A 210 18.77 -31.80 -15.01
CA LYS A 210 17.79 -32.24 -14.01
C LYS A 210 16.35 -32.27 -14.55
N LEU A 211 16.02 -31.36 -15.47
CA LEU A 211 14.70 -31.26 -16.08
C LEU A 211 14.53 -32.10 -17.36
N GLY A 212 15.57 -32.83 -17.79
CA GLY A 212 15.54 -33.59 -19.04
C GLY A 212 15.50 -32.70 -20.30
N LEU A 213 15.92 -31.44 -20.17
CA LEU A 213 15.99 -30.44 -21.23
C LEU A 213 17.44 -30.15 -21.68
N GLY A 214 18.40 -30.94 -21.18
CA GLY A 214 19.78 -30.91 -21.65
C GLY A 214 19.85 -31.28 -23.13
N LYS A 215 20.71 -30.60 -23.89
CA LYS A 215 20.98 -30.98 -25.30
C LYS A 215 21.56 -32.40 -25.31
N ALA A 216 21.00 -33.26 -26.16
CA ALA A 216 21.55 -34.59 -26.47
C ALA A 216 22.93 -34.50 -27.11
#